data_AF-A0A2A3JSU5-F1
#
_entry.id   AF-A0A2A3JSU5-F1
#
_cell.length_a   1.000
_cell.length_b   1.000
_cell.length_c   1.000
_cell.angle_alpha   90.00
_cell.angle_beta   90.00
_cell.angle_gamma   90.00
#
_symmetry.space_group_name_H-M   'P 1'
#
loop_
_entity.id
_entity.type
_entity.pdbx_description
1 polymer ?
#
loop_
_entity_poly.entity_id
_entity_poly.type
_entity_poly.pdbx_seq_one_letter_code
_entity_poly.pdbx_strand_id
1 'polypeptide(L)' 'MQTKMLIGGAQEAGKETEEAVLNPRTGALIVKMPEADMDQVNRAVGAARAAFPGWA' A
#
# COMPACT_ATOMS: atom_id res chain seq x y z
N MET A 1 -4.40 -13.62 0.68
CA MET A 1 -4.62 -12.21 1.08
C MET A 1 -3.61 -11.38 0.30
N GLN A 2 -4.03 -10.26 -0.27
CA GLN A 2 -3.12 -9.31 -0.92
C GLN A 2 -2.83 -8.16 0.03
N THR A 3 -1.55 -7.83 0.23
CA THR A 3 -1.09 -6.77 1.16
C THR A 3 -0.01 -5.87 0.56
N LYS A 4 0.38 -6.12 -0.70
CA LYS A 4 1.36 -5.29 -1.41
C LYS A 4 0.78 -3.94 -1.79
N MET A 5 1.63 -2.92 -1.82
CA MET A 5 1.30 -1.62 -2.40
C MET A 5 1.04 -1.81 -3.89
N LEU A 6 -0.11 -1.32 -4.36
CA LEU A 6 -0.47 -1.31 -5.77
C LEU A 6 -0.21 0.09 -6.34
N ILE A 7 0.90 0.26 -7.05
CA ILE A 7 1.37 1.55 -7.54
C ILE A 7 1.55 1.46 -9.05
N GLY A 8 0.81 2.26 -9.82
CA GLY A 8 0.91 2.28 -11.29
C GLY A 8 0.63 0.93 -11.95
N GLY A 9 -0.20 0.08 -11.34
CA GLY A 9 -0.51 -1.27 -11.83
C GLY A 9 0.49 -2.37 -11.40
N ALA A 10 1.60 -2.01 -10.75
CA ALA A 10 2.56 -2.96 -10.20
C ALA A 10 2.33 -3.20 -8.71
N GLN A 11 2.67 -4.41 -8.24
CA GLN A 11 2.59 -4.78 -6.83
C GLN A 11 3.99 -4.86 -6.23
N GLU A 12 4.19 -4.18 -5.11
CA GLU A 12 5.48 -4.11 -4.41
C GLU A 12 5.29 -4.11 -2.89
N ALA A 13 6.28 -4.59 -2.14
CA ALA A 13 6.24 -4.51 -0.68
C ALA A 13 6.41 -3.06 -0.23
N GLY A 14 5.81 -2.69 0.91
CA GLY A 14 6.18 -1.46 1.61
C GLY A 14 7.66 -1.48 2.01
N LYS A 15 8.21 -0.30 2.29
CA LYS A 15 9.64 -0.10 2.57
C LYS A 15 9.91 0.45 3.97
N GLU A 16 8.86 0.78 4.72
CA GLU A 16 8.97 1.23 6.10
C GLU A 16 8.70 0.11 7.10
N THR A 17 8.72 0.46 8.39
CA THR A 17 8.51 -0.48 9.49
C THR A 17 7.20 -1.25 9.34
N GLU A 18 7.20 -2.52 9.74
CA GLU A 18 5.99 -3.34 9.71
C GLU A 18 4.96 -2.90 10.76
N GLU A 19 3.71 -2.74 10.33
CA GLU A 19 2.57 -2.51 11.20
C GLU A 19 1.72 -3.78 11.33
N ALA A 20 1.17 -4.00 12.54
CA ALA A 20 0.32 -5.15 12.84
C ALA A 20 -1.16 -4.83 12.64
N VAL A 21 -1.83 -5.60 11.79
CA VAL A 21 -3.29 -5.58 11.67
C VAL A 21 -3.87 -6.62 12.62
N LEU A 22 -4.75 -6.17 13.53
CA LEU A 22 -5.32 -7.01 14.58
C LEU A 22 -6.81 -7.27 14.36
N ASN A 23 -7.27 -8.42 14.82
CA ASN A 23 -8.69 -8.76 14.90
C ASN A 23 -9.32 -8.03 16.10
N PRO A 24 -10.28 -7.10 15.89
CA PRO A 24 -10.83 -6.28 16.97
C PRO A 24 -11.64 -7.07 18.00
N ARG A 25 -12.14 -8.26 17.65
CA ARG A 25 -12.89 -9.13 18.58
C ARG A 25 -11.99 -9.83 19.60
N THR A 26 -10.77 -10.16 19.22
CA THR A 26 -9.91 -11.09 19.97
C THR A 26 -8.53 -10.53 20.31
N GLY A 27 -8.12 -9.42 19.68
CA GLY A 27 -6.75 -8.91 19.73
C GLY A 27 -5.73 -9.76 18.97
N ALA A 28 -6.15 -10.88 18.34
CA ALA A 28 -5.24 -11.75 17.62
C ALA A 28 -4.67 -11.07 16.36
N LEU A 29 -3.38 -11.34 16.06
CA LEU A 29 -2.71 -10.86 14.86
C LEU A 29 -3.36 -11.46 13.61
N ILE A 30 -3.72 -10.61 12.64
CA ILE A 30 -4.16 -11.02 11.31
C ILE A 30 -2.96 -11.09 10.37
N VAL A 31 -2.18 -10.00 10.29
CA VAL A 31 -1.01 -9.89 9.43
C VAL A 31 -0.08 -8.78 9.92
N LYS A 32 1.22 -8.90 9.64
CA LYS A 32 2.17 -7.79 9.68
C LYS A 32 2.51 -7.38 8.26
N MET A 33 2.46 -6.09 7.95
CA MET A 33 2.82 -5.60 6.63
C MET A 33 3.71 -4.35 6.75
N PRO A 34 4.77 -4.25 5.92
CA PRO A 34 5.56 -3.02 5.83
C PRO A 34 4.70 -1.83 5.38
N GLU A 35 4.89 -0.69 6.03
CA GLU A 35 4.30 0.58 5.60
C GLU A 35 4.93 1.09 4.28
N ALA A 36 4.21 1.95 3.56
CA ALA A 36 4.75 2.61 2.39
C ALA A 36 5.73 3.71 2.80
N ASP A 37 6.88 3.82 2.13
CA ASP A 37 7.76 4.98 2.28
C ASP A 37 7.23 6.21 1.50
N MET A 38 7.86 7.37 1.72
CA MET A 38 7.49 8.60 1.02
C MET A 38 7.68 8.53 -0.51
N ASP A 39 8.65 7.74 -1.00
CA ASP A 39 8.85 7.53 -2.44
C ASP A 39 7.66 6.77 -3.05
N GLN A 40 7.20 5.71 -2.38
CA GLN A 40 6.04 4.93 -2.77
C GLN A 40 4.78 5.80 -2.83
N VAL A 41 4.58 6.66 -1.83
CA VAL A 41 3.46 7.63 -1.84
C VAL A 41 3.56 8.57 -3.04
N ASN A 42 4.73 9.14 -3.30
CA ASN A 42 4.94 10.05 -4.43
C ASN A 42 4.71 9.35 -5.78
N ARG A 43 5.17 8.11 -5.96
CA ARG A 43 4.93 7.33 -7.18
C ARG A 43 3.46 6.97 -7.36
N ALA A 44 2.73 6.68 -6.28
CA ALA A 44 1.29 6.45 -6.33
C ALA A 44 0.53 7.67 -6.85
N VAL A 45 0.83 8.86 -6.30
CA VAL A 45 0.26 10.13 -6.76
C VAL A 45 0.65 10.42 -8.22
N GLY A 46 1.91 10.20 -8.58
CA GLY A 46 2.40 10.37 -9.95
C GLY A 46 1.66 9.49 -10.96
N ALA A 47 1.45 8.21 -10.62
CA ALA A 47 0.70 7.27 -11.44
C ALA A 47 -0.78 7.70 -11.62
N ALA A 48 -1.43 8.13 -10.54
CA ALA A 48 -2.81 8.62 -10.60
C ALA A 48 -2.94 9.86 -11.51
N ARG A 49 -2.00 10.81 -11.41
CA ARG A 49 -1.95 12.00 -12.29
C ARG A 49 -1.76 11.63 -13.76
N ALA A 50 -0.89 10.66 -14.05
CA ALA A 50 -0.62 10.20 -15.41
C ALA A 50 -1.84 9.49 -16.05
N ALA A 51 -2.60 8.75 -15.24
CA ALA A 51 -3.79 8.04 -15.71
C ALA A 51 -5.00 8.97 -15.94
N PHE A 52 -5.08 10.09 -15.22
CA PHE A 52 -6.25 10.97 -15.21
C PHE A 52 -6.77 11.39 -16.60
N PRO A 53 -5.94 11.85 -17.57
CA PRO A 53 -6.44 12.28 -18.87
C PRO A 53 -7.18 11.20 -19.67
N GLY A 54 -6.85 9.92 -19.47
CA GLY A 54 -7.49 8.79 -20.15
C GLY A 54 -8.63 8.15 -19.34
N TRP A 55 -8.87 8.62 -18.12
CA TRP A 55 -9.90 8.09 -17.22
C TRP A 55 -11.10 9.03 -17.04
N ALA A 56 -10.88 10.34 -17.17
CA ALA A 56 -11.87 11.37 -16.92
C ALA A 56 -13.04 11.40 -17.92
#